data_AF-A0A1F8RUB7-F1
#
_entry.id   AF-A0A1F8RUB7-F1
#
_cell.length_a   1.000
_cell.length_b   1.000
_cell.length_c   1.000
_cell.angle_alpha   90.00
_cell.angle_beta   90.00
_cell.angle_gamma   90.00
#
_symmetry.space_group_name_H-M   'P 1'
#
loop_
_entity.id
_entity.type
_entity.pdbx_description
1 polymer ?
#
loop_
_entity_poly.entity_id
_entity_poly.type
_entity_poly.pdbx_seq_one_letter_code
_entity_poly.pdbx_strand_id
1 'polypeptide(L)'
;MIRVAHTRPRLVATLAAALALAAAACGGGDERVAGGLSDPGDLRGKTIGVGSLGDMSTLETRYLLQQGYGLDVSLGGGDVTISESPAESLPTLLEDGDIDAAVLGSLGAFRLLEDERFRVLSQVTAEVQELTGAPVMSSILVTYPEVAEQKGDALGELNRMLAESVTYFKANQDQVIEAVAAEQQADPEFLRWWWDRQGLALGDSSQEMQEQLLKVWETAKAVGDIEDYPELADVLFSGDEGAPSMAMKADRTTVSLALLDDPSRRAALYAVQQGIVTSDSVDVDLTYLPFSTLIEVAAARQYDVIEALPLVVPLGAARDLDFVVLSGALQDLSGTLLFVRAEAASD
;
A
#
# COMPACT_ATOMS: atom_id res chain seq x y z
N MET A 1 37.16 -48.87 -15.11
CA MET A 1 35.90 -48.65 -15.85
C MET A 1 34.76 -48.62 -14.84
N ILE A 2 34.39 -47.44 -14.38
CA ILE A 2 33.31 -47.24 -13.40
C ILE A 2 32.42 -46.13 -13.98
N ARG A 3 31.22 -46.51 -14.39
CA ARG A 3 30.15 -45.59 -14.83
C ARG A 3 29.51 -45.01 -13.58
N VAL A 4 29.54 -43.68 -13.44
CA VAL A 4 28.67 -42.95 -12.51
C VAL A 4 27.70 -42.15 -13.37
N ALA A 5 26.43 -42.52 -13.30
CA ALA A 5 25.33 -41.80 -13.91
C ALA A 5 25.03 -40.53 -13.11
N HIS A 6 24.94 -39.39 -13.78
CA HIS A 6 24.38 -38.16 -13.25
C HIS A 6 23.04 -37.92 -13.94
N THR A 7 21.95 -38.13 -13.21
CA THR A 7 20.60 -37.71 -13.60
C THR A 7 20.09 -36.75 -12.55
N ARG A 8 20.08 -35.45 -12.89
CA ARG A 8 19.31 -34.43 -12.18
C ARG A 8 17.84 -34.56 -12.57
N PRO A 9 16.87 -34.56 -11.63
CA PRO A 9 15.48 -34.36 -11.98
C PRO A 9 15.20 -32.87 -12.15
N ARG A 10 14.71 -32.49 -13.33
CA ARG A 10 14.02 -31.22 -13.58
C ARG A 10 12.61 -31.34 -13.02
N LEU A 11 12.29 -30.57 -11.98
CA LEU A 11 10.91 -30.35 -11.57
C LEU A 11 10.30 -29.31 -12.52
N VAL A 12 9.52 -29.80 -13.49
CA VAL A 12 8.63 -28.98 -14.30
C VAL A 12 7.33 -28.86 -13.51
N ALA A 13 7.07 -27.68 -12.95
CA ALA A 13 5.78 -27.34 -12.38
C ALA A 13 4.74 -27.29 -13.51
N THR A 14 3.68 -28.10 -13.38
CA THR A 14 2.54 -28.07 -14.29
C THR A 14 1.36 -27.52 -13.49
N LEU A 15 1.03 -26.24 -13.66
CA LEU A 15 -0.22 -25.69 -13.17
C LEU A 15 -1.33 -26.14 -14.14
N ALA A 16 -2.17 -27.05 -13.70
CA ALA A 16 -3.40 -27.38 -14.40
C ALA A 16 -4.48 -26.39 -13.97
N ALA A 17 -4.88 -25.51 -14.91
CA ALA A 17 -6.09 -24.72 -14.77
C ALA A 17 -7.32 -25.65 -14.76
N ALA A 18 -8.05 -25.68 -13.65
CA ALA A 18 -9.36 -26.32 -13.57
C ALA A 18 -10.43 -25.26 -13.85
N LEU A 19 -10.90 -25.24 -15.10
CA LEU A 19 -12.08 -24.53 -15.55
C LEU A 19 -13.32 -25.30 -15.05
N ALA A 20 -14.06 -24.75 -14.09
CA ALA A 20 -15.37 -25.27 -13.71
C ALA A 20 -16.47 -24.45 -14.40
N LEU A 21 -16.90 -24.91 -15.58
CA LEU A 21 -18.20 -24.56 -16.15
C LEU A 21 -19.26 -25.41 -15.44
N ALA A 22 -20.22 -24.77 -14.78
CA ALA A 22 -21.52 -25.38 -14.49
C ALA A 22 -22.62 -24.34 -14.68
N ALA A 23 -23.19 -24.32 -15.89
CA ALA A 23 -24.49 -23.72 -16.14
C ALA A 23 -25.58 -24.69 -15.68
N ALA A 24 -26.43 -24.24 -14.76
CA ALA A 24 -27.77 -24.77 -14.57
C ALA A 24 -28.72 -23.57 -14.44
N ALA A 25 -29.25 -23.13 -15.57
CA ALA A 25 -30.41 -22.26 -15.61
C ALA A 25 -31.64 -23.10 -15.23
N CYS A 26 -32.33 -22.71 -14.15
CA CYS A 26 -33.74 -23.00 -13.92
C CYS A 26 -34.33 -21.94 -12.98
N GLY A 27 -35.19 -21.10 -13.58
CA GLY A 27 -36.24 -20.27 -12.99
C GLY A 27 -36.27 -20.05 -11.47
N GLY A 28 -35.97 -18.82 -11.09
CA GLY A 28 -36.38 -18.20 -9.84
C GLY A 28 -36.04 -16.72 -9.97
N GLY A 29 -37.01 -15.91 -10.39
CA GLY A 29 -36.88 -14.46 -10.29
C GLY A 29 -36.82 -14.12 -8.80
N ASP A 30 -35.61 -14.06 -8.26
CA ASP A 30 -35.38 -13.36 -7.02
C ASP A 30 -35.41 -11.88 -7.40
N GLU A 31 -36.47 -11.20 -6.98
CA GLU A 31 -36.37 -9.77 -6.71
C GLU A 31 -35.09 -9.59 -5.91
N ARG A 32 -34.03 -9.08 -6.55
CA ARG A 32 -32.89 -8.47 -5.85
C ARG A 32 -33.53 -7.42 -4.96
N VAL A 33 -33.77 -7.78 -3.71
CA VAL A 33 -34.51 -6.96 -2.75
C VAL A 33 -33.88 -5.59 -2.79
N ALA A 34 -34.63 -4.63 -3.32
CA ALA A 34 -34.35 -3.22 -3.26
C ALA A 34 -34.55 -2.79 -1.79
N GLY A 35 -33.64 -3.23 -0.93
CA GLY A 35 -33.27 -2.54 0.29
C GLY A 35 -31.94 -1.88 -0.02
N GLY A 36 -31.94 -0.55 -0.14
CA GLY A 36 -30.72 0.19 -0.45
C GLY A 36 -29.61 -0.10 0.54
N LEU A 37 -28.37 -0.21 0.05
CA LEU A 37 -27.18 -0.41 0.88
C LEU A 37 -26.90 0.87 1.69
N SER A 38 -27.41 0.98 2.90
CA SER A 38 -27.31 2.21 3.70
C SER A 38 -26.14 2.20 4.67
N ASP A 39 -25.69 1.01 5.06
CA ASP A 39 -24.63 0.76 6.03
C ASP A 39 -23.74 -0.41 5.55
N PRO A 40 -22.43 -0.45 5.83
CA PRO A 40 -21.56 -1.58 5.47
C PRO A 40 -22.06 -2.96 5.92
N GLY A 41 -22.83 -3.07 6.99
CA GLY A 41 -23.48 -4.32 7.42
C GLY A 41 -24.49 -4.88 6.41
N ASP A 42 -25.05 -4.03 5.54
CA ASP A 42 -25.98 -4.42 4.45
C ASP A 42 -25.27 -5.20 3.32
N LEU A 43 -23.93 -5.26 3.35
CA LEU A 43 -23.13 -6.02 2.38
C LEU A 43 -23.19 -7.53 2.59
N ARG A 44 -23.84 -8.03 3.63
CA ARG A 44 -24.04 -9.48 3.80
C ARG A 44 -24.76 -10.08 2.58
N GLY A 45 -24.14 -11.10 1.99
CA GLY A 45 -24.56 -11.77 0.77
C GLY A 45 -24.27 -10.98 -0.51
N LYS A 46 -23.49 -9.90 -0.45
CA LYS A 46 -23.15 -9.03 -1.58
C LYS A 46 -21.75 -9.29 -2.12
N THR A 47 -21.49 -8.78 -3.31
CA THR A 47 -20.19 -8.81 -3.97
C THR A 47 -19.51 -7.45 -3.90
N ILE A 48 -18.29 -7.42 -3.36
CA ILE A 48 -17.45 -6.23 -3.25
C ILE A 48 -16.30 -6.38 -4.26
N GLY A 49 -16.19 -5.42 -5.17
CA GLY A 49 -15.07 -5.32 -6.10
C GLY A 49 -13.86 -4.65 -5.47
N VAL A 50 -12.68 -5.25 -5.64
CA VAL A 50 -11.39 -4.70 -5.17
C VAL A 50 -10.36 -4.72 -6.29
N GLY A 51 -9.40 -3.79 -6.25
CA GLY A 51 -8.32 -3.69 -7.23
C GLY A 51 -7.32 -4.85 -7.16
N SER A 52 -6.93 -5.22 -5.94
CA SER A 52 -6.10 -6.38 -5.67
C SER A 52 -6.41 -6.98 -4.30
N LEU A 53 -6.34 -8.31 -4.18
CA LEU A 53 -6.56 -8.99 -2.90
C LEU A 53 -5.45 -8.71 -1.88
N GLY A 54 -4.24 -8.37 -2.35
CA GLY A 54 -3.06 -8.14 -1.51
C GLY A 54 -2.86 -6.68 -1.09
N ASP A 55 -3.75 -5.77 -1.49
CA ASP A 55 -3.60 -4.34 -1.24
C ASP A 55 -4.12 -3.93 0.15
N MET A 56 -3.58 -2.83 0.67
CA MET A 56 -3.96 -2.27 1.97
C MET A 56 -5.45 -1.91 2.06
N SER A 57 -6.04 -1.37 0.99
CA SER A 57 -7.46 -1.02 0.94
C SER A 57 -8.38 -2.24 1.09
N THR A 58 -7.98 -3.40 0.56
CA THR A 58 -8.69 -4.67 0.74
C THR A 58 -8.57 -5.17 2.17
N LEU A 59 -7.37 -5.10 2.76
CA LEU A 59 -7.15 -5.42 4.17
C LEU A 59 -8.03 -4.55 5.08
N GLU A 60 -7.98 -3.22 4.89
CA GLU A 60 -8.78 -2.26 5.66
C GLU A 60 -10.28 -2.54 5.55
N THR A 61 -10.78 -2.78 4.33
CA THR A 61 -12.19 -3.08 4.09
C THR A 61 -12.61 -4.35 4.82
N ARG A 62 -11.81 -5.42 4.70
CA ARG A 62 -12.10 -6.69 5.38
C ARG A 62 -12.08 -6.52 6.90
N TYR A 63 -11.10 -5.79 7.43
CA TYR A 63 -11.00 -5.53 8.86
C TYR A 63 -12.20 -4.72 9.37
N LEU A 64 -12.61 -3.67 8.67
CA LEU A 64 -13.79 -2.87 8.99
C LEU A 64 -15.05 -3.75 9.03
N LEU A 65 -15.29 -4.51 7.97
CA LEU A 65 -16.48 -5.37 7.88
C LEU A 65 -16.50 -6.46 8.98
N GLN A 66 -15.34 -7.02 9.32
CA GLN A 66 -15.24 -8.03 10.37
C GLN A 66 -15.39 -7.44 11.77
N GLN A 67 -14.61 -6.42 12.10
CA GLN A 67 -14.54 -5.87 13.47
C GLN A 67 -15.64 -4.86 13.76
N GLY A 68 -16.00 -4.03 12.78
CA GLY A 68 -17.06 -3.03 12.91
C GLY A 68 -18.46 -3.62 12.76
N TYR A 69 -18.62 -4.60 11.86
CA TYR A 69 -19.95 -5.08 11.43
C TYR A 69 -20.19 -6.58 11.66
N GLY A 70 -19.20 -7.31 12.19
CA GLY A 70 -19.34 -8.73 12.52
C GLY A 70 -19.59 -9.63 11.30
N LEU A 71 -19.14 -9.23 10.11
CA LEU A 71 -19.22 -10.05 8.91
C LEU A 71 -18.08 -11.07 8.86
N ASP A 72 -18.36 -12.28 8.40
CA ASP A 72 -17.31 -13.21 7.99
C ASP A 72 -16.71 -12.75 6.64
N VAL A 73 -15.45 -12.31 6.65
CA VAL A 73 -14.73 -11.79 5.48
C VAL A 73 -13.72 -12.78 4.91
N SER A 74 -13.92 -14.08 5.19
CA SER A 74 -13.12 -15.15 4.60
C SER A 74 -13.24 -15.14 3.08
N LEU A 75 -12.11 -15.14 2.37
CA LEU A 75 -12.07 -15.14 0.90
C LEU A 75 -12.78 -16.35 0.28
N GLY A 76 -12.92 -17.44 1.04
CA GLY A 76 -13.65 -18.64 0.63
C GLY A 76 -14.94 -18.84 1.45
N GLY A 77 -16.05 -18.26 0.99
CA GLY A 77 -17.39 -18.59 1.50
C GLY A 77 -17.83 -17.85 2.76
N GLY A 78 -17.26 -16.68 3.04
CA GLY A 78 -17.74 -15.78 4.10
C GLY A 78 -19.10 -15.13 3.79
N ASP A 79 -19.52 -14.20 4.65
CA ASP A 79 -20.72 -13.39 4.51
C ASP A 79 -20.66 -12.44 3.30
N VAL A 80 -19.48 -12.12 2.80
CA VAL A 80 -19.27 -11.25 1.63
C VAL A 80 -18.45 -11.96 0.55
N THR A 81 -18.77 -11.73 -0.71
CA THR A 81 -17.93 -12.18 -1.83
C THR A 81 -16.99 -11.06 -2.23
N ILE A 82 -15.67 -11.31 -2.21
CA ILE A 82 -14.67 -10.34 -2.64
C ILE A 82 -14.21 -10.74 -4.04
N SER A 83 -14.39 -9.84 -5.00
CA SER A 83 -14.06 -10.05 -6.41
C SER A 83 -12.92 -9.11 -6.82
N GLU A 84 -11.78 -9.68 -7.19
CA GLU A 84 -10.65 -8.93 -7.72
C GLU A 84 -10.86 -8.57 -9.18
N SER A 85 -10.63 -7.31 -9.55
CA SER A 85 -10.66 -6.82 -10.93
C SER A 85 -9.81 -5.57 -11.06
N PRO A 86 -9.27 -5.25 -12.24
CA PRO A 86 -8.48 -4.03 -12.42
C PRO A 86 -9.24 -2.80 -11.93
N ALA A 87 -8.58 -1.93 -11.16
CA ALA A 87 -9.22 -0.81 -10.47
C ALA A 87 -10.00 0.12 -11.43
N GLU A 88 -9.51 0.28 -12.66
CA GLU A 88 -10.14 1.06 -13.72
C GLU A 88 -11.47 0.47 -14.23
N SER A 89 -11.71 -0.83 -14.00
CA SER A 89 -12.93 -1.52 -14.42
C SER A 89 -14.03 -1.51 -13.35
N LEU A 90 -13.67 -1.30 -12.08
CA LEU A 90 -14.60 -1.36 -10.95
C LEU A 90 -15.80 -0.40 -11.08
N PRO A 91 -15.65 0.86 -11.55
CA PRO A 91 -16.80 1.75 -11.73
C PRO A 91 -17.84 1.20 -12.72
N THR A 92 -17.39 0.60 -13.83
CA THR A 92 -18.29 0.00 -14.83
C THR A 92 -18.97 -1.24 -14.28
N LEU A 93 -18.23 -2.13 -13.59
CA LEU A 93 -18.82 -3.31 -12.96
C LEU A 93 -19.87 -2.94 -11.90
N LEU A 94 -19.62 -1.87 -11.14
CA LEU A 94 -20.56 -1.35 -10.15
C LEU A 94 -21.81 -0.76 -10.81
N GLU A 95 -21.64 0.00 -11.89
CA GLU A 95 -22.74 0.56 -12.68
C GLU A 95 -23.64 -0.55 -13.25
N ASP A 96 -23.04 -1.53 -13.92
CA ASP A 96 -23.73 -2.66 -14.55
C ASP A 96 -24.37 -3.61 -13.51
N GLY A 97 -23.92 -3.56 -12.25
CA GLY A 97 -24.42 -4.39 -11.16
C GLY A 97 -23.86 -5.81 -11.16
N ASP A 98 -22.68 -5.97 -11.76
CA ASP A 98 -21.86 -7.18 -11.64
C ASP A 98 -21.20 -7.27 -10.26
N ILE A 99 -21.00 -6.12 -9.60
CA ILE A 99 -20.67 -5.99 -8.18
C ILE A 99 -21.66 -5.05 -7.48
N ASP A 100 -21.83 -5.21 -6.17
CA ASP A 100 -22.76 -4.41 -5.37
C ASP A 100 -22.09 -3.19 -4.73
N ALA A 101 -20.78 -3.29 -4.46
CA ALA A 101 -19.95 -2.20 -3.94
C ALA A 101 -18.53 -2.27 -4.56
N ALA A 102 -17.83 -1.14 -4.59
CA ALA A 102 -16.44 -1.07 -5.07
C ALA A 102 -15.55 -0.33 -4.07
N VAL A 103 -14.41 -0.92 -3.73
CA VAL A 103 -13.37 -0.28 -2.92
C VAL A 103 -12.44 0.47 -3.85
N LEU A 104 -12.36 1.78 -3.70
CA LEU A 104 -11.51 2.64 -4.51
C LEU A 104 -10.79 3.65 -3.63
N GLY A 105 -9.55 3.97 -4.03
CA GLY A 105 -8.76 5.06 -3.49
C GLY A 105 -8.19 5.91 -4.61
N SER A 106 -7.38 6.90 -4.25
CA SER A 106 -6.61 7.71 -5.21
C SER A 106 -7.48 8.30 -6.33
N LEU A 107 -6.98 8.32 -7.56
CA LEU A 107 -7.65 8.91 -8.71
C LEU A 107 -9.02 8.25 -9.01
N GLY A 108 -9.18 6.96 -8.70
CA GLY A 108 -10.45 6.25 -8.85
C GLY A 108 -11.51 6.83 -7.93
N ALA A 109 -11.19 6.97 -6.64
CA ALA A 109 -12.08 7.59 -5.66
C ALA A 109 -12.38 9.06 -5.98
N PHE A 110 -11.35 9.83 -6.33
CA PHE A 110 -11.50 11.24 -6.69
C PHE A 110 -12.53 11.45 -7.81
N ARG A 111 -12.45 10.64 -8.88
CA ARG A 111 -13.38 10.72 -10.00
C ARG A 111 -14.81 10.32 -9.64
N LEU A 112 -14.99 9.33 -8.76
CA LEU A 112 -16.32 8.85 -8.38
C LEU A 112 -17.03 9.76 -7.38
N LEU A 113 -16.29 10.58 -6.63
CA LEU A 113 -16.89 11.57 -5.73
C LEU A 113 -17.71 12.64 -6.48
N GLU A 114 -17.41 12.87 -7.76
CA GLU A 114 -18.11 13.85 -8.61
C GLU A 114 -19.21 13.22 -9.48
N ASP A 115 -19.35 11.88 -9.45
CA ASP A 115 -20.28 11.16 -10.30
C ASP A 115 -21.56 10.79 -9.53
N GLU A 116 -22.66 11.49 -9.85
CA GLU A 116 -23.96 11.35 -9.19
C GLU A 116 -24.57 9.94 -9.30
N ARG A 117 -24.04 9.07 -10.16
CA ARG A 117 -24.46 7.66 -10.27
C ARG A 117 -23.99 6.81 -9.10
N PHE A 118 -23.01 7.30 -8.34
CA PHE A 118 -22.43 6.59 -7.21
C PHE A 118 -22.54 7.42 -5.95
N ARG A 119 -22.42 6.75 -4.80
CA ARG A 119 -22.26 7.41 -3.51
C ARG A 119 -21.32 6.62 -2.63
N VAL A 120 -20.67 7.31 -1.71
CA VAL A 120 -19.86 6.70 -0.66
C VAL A 120 -20.81 6.02 0.34
N LEU A 121 -20.62 4.71 0.53
CA LEU A 121 -21.23 3.94 1.60
C LEU A 121 -20.45 4.08 2.90
N SER A 122 -19.12 4.07 2.81
CA SER A 122 -18.22 4.13 3.97
C SER A 122 -16.91 4.82 3.62
N GLN A 123 -16.38 5.57 4.59
CA GLN A 123 -15.02 6.10 4.56
C GLN A 123 -14.10 5.09 5.24
N VAL A 124 -13.80 4.00 4.53
CA VAL A 124 -13.18 2.80 5.08
C VAL A 124 -11.98 3.12 5.98
N THR A 125 -11.02 3.89 5.48
CA THR A 125 -9.82 4.23 6.25
C THR A 125 -10.15 5.03 7.52
N ALA A 126 -11.07 6.00 7.45
CA ALA A 126 -11.44 6.81 8.60
C ALA A 126 -12.09 5.93 9.69
N GLU A 127 -12.99 5.03 9.30
CA GLU A 127 -13.65 4.10 10.23
C GLU A 127 -12.68 3.06 10.80
N VAL A 128 -11.72 2.57 10.00
CA VAL A 128 -10.65 1.70 10.51
C VAL A 128 -9.81 2.44 11.56
N GLN A 129 -9.48 3.71 11.34
CA GLN A 129 -8.76 4.50 12.35
C GLN A 129 -9.54 4.68 13.64
N GLU A 130 -10.86 4.84 13.57
CA GLU A 130 -11.71 4.87 14.77
C GLU A 130 -11.66 3.54 15.53
N LEU A 131 -11.60 2.40 14.82
CA LEU A 131 -11.48 1.06 15.40
C LEU A 131 -10.07 0.78 15.97
N THR A 132 -9.02 1.30 15.34
CA THR A 132 -7.63 1.00 15.70
C THR A 132 -7.02 2.04 16.65
N GLY A 133 -7.55 3.25 16.66
CA GLY A 133 -7.04 4.40 17.40
C GLY A 133 -5.80 5.07 16.77
N ALA A 134 -5.42 4.70 15.54
CA ALA A 134 -4.21 5.22 14.89
C ALA A 134 -4.37 5.28 13.35
N PRO A 135 -3.72 6.25 12.67
CA PRO A 135 -3.60 6.28 11.21
C PRO A 135 -3.11 4.96 10.62
N VAL A 136 -3.57 4.63 9.42
CA VAL A 136 -3.16 3.39 8.74
C VAL A 136 -1.85 3.64 7.99
N MET A 137 -0.78 2.95 8.37
CA MET A 137 0.46 2.96 7.58
C MET A 137 0.21 2.25 6.25
N SER A 138 0.26 2.97 5.13
CA SER A 138 0.00 2.39 3.79
C SER A 138 1.29 1.97 3.08
N SER A 139 2.44 2.54 3.46
CA SER A 139 3.75 2.15 2.95
C SER A 139 4.87 2.47 3.93
N ILE A 140 5.95 1.69 3.83
CA ILE A 140 7.20 1.85 4.59
C ILE A 140 8.39 1.84 3.64
N LEU A 141 9.53 2.35 4.09
CA LEU A 141 10.81 2.12 3.44
C LEU A 141 11.50 0.93 4.10
N VAL A 142 11.93 -0.03 3.28
CA VAL A 142 12.68 -1.20 3.73
C VAL A 142 14.05 -1.24 3.07
N THR A 143 15.01 -1.84 3.78
CA THR A 143 16.33 -2.23 3.30
C THR A 143 16.57 -3.70 3.64
N TYR A 144 17.78 -4.19 3.37
CA TYR A 144 18.20 -5.56 3.65
C TYR A 144 19.21 -5.58 4.80
N PRO A 145 19.28 -6.66 5.61
CA PRO A 145 20.25 -6.76 6.70
C PRO A 145 21.70 -6.46 6.28
N GLU A 146 22.13 -6.99 5.13
CA GLU A 146 23.49 -6.75 4.64
C GLU A 146 23.75 -5.31 4.20
N VAL A 147 22.71 -4.62 3.71
CA VAL A 147 22.80 -3.20 3.33
C VAL A 147 22.81 -2.33 4.58
N ALA A 148 21.98 -2.65 5.58
CA ALA A 148 21.98 -1.99 6.88
C ALA A 148 23.36 -2.10 7.57
N GLU A 149 23.99 -3.27 7.52
CA GLU A 149 25.34 -3.48 8.07
C GLU A 149 26.41 -2.69 7.30
N GLN A 150 26.34 -2.66 5.97
CA GLN A 150 27.36 -2.04 5.13
C GLN A 150 27.22 -0.53 4.98
N LYS A 151 25.99 -0.01 5.02
CA LYS A 151 25.64 1.38 4.69
C LYS A 151 24.89 2.10 5.83
N GLY A 152 24.94 1.60 7.07
CA GLY A 152 24.20 2.16 8.21
C GLY A 152 24.25 3.68 8.34
N ASP A 153 25.45 4.27 8.38
CA ASP A 153 25.62 5.74 8.46
C ASP A 153 24.97 6.47 7.27
N ALA A 154 25.08 5.91 6.06
CA ALA A 154 24.50 6.49 4.85
C ALA A 154 22.97 6.36 4.83
N LEU A 155 22.41 5.30 5.40
CA LEU A 155 20.96 5.12 5.56
C LEU A 155 20.39 6.06 6.61
N GLY A 156 21.11 6.30 7.71
CA GLY A 156 20.75 7.31 8.70
C GLY A 156 20.72 8.72 8.10
N GLU A 157 21.73 9.06 7.30
CA GLU A 157 21.79 10.33 6.58
C GLU A 157 20.70 10.44 5.48
N LEU A 158 20.38 9.34 4.78
CA LEU A 158 19.24 9.30 3.88
C LEU A 158 17.94 9.62 4.62
N ASN A 159 17.66 8.99 5.77
CA ASN A 159 16.46 9.26 6.57
C ASN A 159 16.36 10.74 6.97
N ARG A 160 17.47 11.39 7.37
CA ARG A 160 17.50 12.84 7.60
C ARG A 160 17.09 13.61 6.35
N MET A 161 17.69 13.30 5.19
CA MET A 161 17.36 13.97 3.93
C MET A 161 15.87 13.80 3.56
N LEU A 162 15.30 12.61 3.77
CA LEU A 162 13.89 12.33 3.53
C LEU A 162 12.98 13.16 4.44
N ALA A 163 13.27 13.21 5.75
CA ALA A 163 12.52 14.00 6.72
C ALA A 163 12.59 15.52 6.41
N GLU A 164 13.75 16.02 5.98
CA GLU A 164 13.89 17.41 5.53
C GLU A 164 13.11 17.69 4.24
N SER A 165 13.06 16.74 3.31
CA SER A 165 12.24 16.86 2.09
C SER A 165 10.75 16.96 2.41
N VAL A 166 10.27 16.12 3.34
CA VAL A 166 8.89 16.20 3.84
C VAL A 166 8.62 17.56 4.49
N THR A 167 9.56 18.07 5.29
CA THR A 167 9.45 19.38 5.93
C THR A 167 9.37 20.50 4.89
N TYR A 168 10.22 20.44 3.85
CA TYR A 168 10.19 21.39 2.74
C TYR A 168 8.86 21.32 1.98
N PHE A 169 8.40 20.11 1.64
CA PHE A 169 7.12 19.92 0.95
C PHE A 169 5.96 20.53 1.74
N LYS A 170 5.84 20.22 3.03
CA LYS A 170 4.78 20.77 3.90
C LYS A 170 4.82 22.30 3.96
N ALA A 171 6.00 22.91 3.96
CA ALA A 171 6.16 24.37 3.99
C ALA A 171 5.90 25.04 2.62
N ASN A 172 5.96 24.30 1.52
CA ASN A 172 5.89 24.82 0.15
C ASN A 172 4.87 24.05 -0.71
N GLN A 173 3.83 23.50 -0.07
CA GLN A 173 2.99 22.45 -0.65
C GLN A 173 2.34 22.86 -1.98
N ASP A 174 1.71 24.03 -2.05
CA ASP A 174 1.10 24.51 -3.30
C ASP A 174 2.11 24.67 -4.43
N GLN A 175 3.28 25.25 -4.14
CA GLN A 175 4.33 25.43 -5.14
C GLN A 175 4.82 24.08 -5.68
N VAL A 176 5.04 23.11 -4.79
CA VAL A 176 5.53 21.78 -5.19
C VAL A 176 4.45 21.02 -5.95
N ILE A 177 3.18 21.06 -5.50
CA ILE A 177 2.06 20.45 -6.20
C ILE A 177 1.96 20.99 -7.63
N GLU A 178 1.99 22.31 -7.82
CA GLU A 178 1.92 22.92 -9.15
C GLU A 178 3.09 22.48 -10.05
N ALA A 179 4.31 22.48 -9.52
CA ALA A 179 5.50 22.06 -10.26
C ALA A 179 5.42 20.59 -10.69
N VAL A 180 5.04 19.70 -9.77
CA VAL A 180 4.95 18.26 -10.02
C VAL A 180 3.76 17.93 -10.91
N ALA A 181 2.60 18.57 -10.72
CA ALA A 181 1.44 18.41 -11.60
C ALA A 181 1.79 18.76 -13.04
N ALA A 182 2.48 19.88 -13.26
CA ALA A 182 2.92 20.30 -14.58
C ALA A 182 3.92 19.30 -15.21
N GLU A 183 4.88 18.79 -14.44
CA GLU A 183 5.85 17.81 -14.92
C GLU A 183 5.19 16.46 -15.27
N GLN A 184 4.30 15.99 -14.40
CA GLN A 184 3.66 14.68 -14.51
C GLN A 184 2.39 14.69 -15.36
N GLN A 185 1.99 15.86 -15.88
CA GLN A 185 0.72 16.06 -16.58
C GLN A 185 -0.49 15.58 -15.75
N ALA A 186 -0.40 15.77 -14.44
CA ALA A 186 -1.43 15.42 -13.48
C ALA A 186 -2.34 16.61 -13.19
N ASP A 187 -3.54 16.34 -12.69
CA ASP A 187 -4.44 17.37 -12.21
C ASP A 187 -3.96 17.88 -10.83
N PRO A 188 -3.63 19.17 -10.67
CA PRO A 188 -3.21 19.71 -9.37
C PRO A 188 -4.33 19.67 -8.33
N GLU A 189 -5.61 19.70 -8.72
CA GLU A 189 -6.73 19.56 -7.76
C GLU A 189 -6.78 18.14 -7.19
N PHE A 190 -6.54 17.13 -8.01
CA PHE A 190 -6.39 15.75 -7.55
C PHE A 190 -5.26 15.64 -6.52
N LEU A 191 -4.10 16.26 -6.77
CA LEU A 191 -2.97 16.19 -5.82
C LEU A 191 -3.26 16.92 -4.50
N ARG A 192 -3.98 18.04 -4.53
CA ARG A 192 -4.44 18.70 -3.30
C ARG A 192 -5.41 17.80 -2.53
N TRP A 193 -6.41 17.26 -3.21
CA TRP A 193 -7.37 16.33 -2.62
C TRP A 193 -6.72 15.09 -2.01
N TRP A 194 -5.68 14.56 -2.68
CA TRP A 194 -4.89 13.42 -2.21
C TRP A 194 -4.14 13.77 -0.93
N TRP A 195 -3.43 14.90 -0.91
CA TRP A 195 -2.64 15.29 0.26
C TRP A 195 -3.46 15.72 1.47
N ASP A 196 -4.70 16.15 1.30
CA ASP A 196 -5.64 16.35 2.42
C ASP A 196 -6.01 15.04 3.13
N ARG A 197 -5.75 13.89 2.49
CA ARG A 197 -6.16 12.55 2.95
C ARG A 197 -4.99 11.60 3.22
N GLN A 198 -3.76 12.05 3.02
CA GLN A 198 -2.57 11.24 3.20
C GLN A 198 -1.59 11.94 4.14
N GLY A 199 -0.99 11.17 5.04
CA GLY A 199 0.12 11.59 5.88
C GLY A 199 1.46 11.25 5.23
N LEU A 200 2.45 12.12 5.46
CA LEU A 200 3.85 11.88 5.06
C LEU A 200 4.69 11.52 6.28
N ALA A 201 5.27 10.33 6.24
CA ALA A 201 6.11 9.74 7.27
C ALA A 201 7.50 9.33 6.75
N LEU A 202 7.91 9.76 5.55
CA LEU A 202 9.25 9.49 5.01
C LEU A 202 10.34 10.01 5.96
N GLY A 203 11.25 9.12 6.35
CA GLY A 203 12.30 9.42 7.32
C GLY A 203 11.85 9.39 8.78
N ASP A 204 10.58 9.08 9.07
CA ASP A 204 10.07 8.91 10.43
C ASP A 204 10.39 7.51 10.97
N SER A 205 11.08 7.47 12.10
CA SER A 205 11.40 6.25 12.86
C SER A 205 10.83 6.28 14.28
N SER A 206 9.87 7.19 14.54
CA SER A 206 9.28 7.43 15.86
C SER A 206 8.56 6.20 16.42
N GLN A 207 8.32 6.21 17.73
CA GLN A 207 7.48 5.21 18.39
C GLN A 207 6.05 5.21 17.83
N GLU A 208 5.53 6.35 17.40
CA GLU A 208 4.19 6.44 16.78
C GLU A 208 4.13 5.67 15.46
N MET A 209 5.15 5.83 14.59
CA MET A 209 5.28 5.05 13.35
C MET A 209 5.34 3.55 13.65
N GLN A 210 6.12 3.16 14.66
CA GLN A 210 6.26 1.77 15.09
C GLN A 210 4.94 1.16 15.57
N GLU A 211 4.16 1.91 16.34
CA GLU A 211 2.82 1.50 16.81
C GLU A 211 1.84 1.34 15.64
N GLN A 212 1.89 2.24 14.65
CA GLN A 212 1.08 2.14 13.43
C GLN A 212 1.43 0.90 12.59
N LEU A 213 2.73 0.60 12.45
CA LEU A 213 3.18 -0.60 11.74
C LEU A 213 2.71 -1.88 12.42
N LEU A 214 2.85 -1.95 13.75
CA LEU A 214 2.33 -3.08 14.53
C LEU A 214 0.83 -3.24 14.34
N LYS A 215 0.09 -2.12 14.30
CA LYS A 215 -1.35 -2.14 14.11
C LYS A 215 -1.78 -2.73 12.78
N VAL A 216 -1.03 -2.45 11.71
CA VAL A 216 -1.27 -3.07 10.40
C VAL A 216 -1.10 -4.59 10.47
N TRP A 217 -0.07 -5.08 11.17
CA TRP A 217 0.14 -6.53 11.31
C TRP A 217 -0.92 -7.20 12.19
N GLU A 218 -1.36 -6.54 13.28
CA GLU A 218 -2.49 -6.99 14.09
C GLU A 218 -3.77 -7.11 13.25
N THR A 219 -4.05 -6.09 12.44
CA THR A 219 -5.21 -6.06 11.53
C THR A 219 -5.13 -7.19 10.50
N ALA A 220 -3.97 -7.40 9.87
CA ALA A 220 -3.77 -8.50 8.92
C ALA A 220 -3.93 -9.89 9.55
N LYS A 221 -3.41 -10.07 10.77
CA LYS A 221 -3.59 -11.32 11.53
C LYS A 221 -5.06 -11.55 11.90
N ALA A 222 -5.78 -10.49 12.28
CA ALA A 222 -7.18 -10.58 12.67
C ALA A 222 -8.10 -11.04 11.52
N VAL A 223 -7.79 -10.68 10.28
CA VAL A 223 -8.54 -11.10 9.08
C VAL A 223 -7.96 -12.36 8.42
N GLY A 224 -6.89 -12.93 8.96
CA GLY A 224 -6.27 -14.17 8.50
C GLY A 224 -5.35 -14.03 7.29
N ASP A 225 -4.85 -12.84 6.98
CA ASP A 225 -3.91 -12.61 5.86
C ASP A 225 -2.48 -13.03 6.18
N ILE A 226 -2.12 -12.99 7.46
CA ILE A 226 -0.86 -13.50 7.99
C ILE A 226 -1.14 -14.40 9.19
N GLU A 227 -0.32 -15.44 9.34
CA GLU A 227 -0.39 -16.33 10.52
C GLU A 227 0.29 -15.68 11.73
N ASP A 228 1.44 -15.05 11.50
CA ASP A 228 2.23 -14.37 12.53
C ASP A 228 3.07 -13.23 11.96
N TYR A 229 3.70 -12.45 12.84
CA TYR A 229 4.62 -11.36 12.48
C TYR A 229 5.82 -11.32 13.44
N PRO A 230 6.99 -10.83 12.98
CA PRO A 230 8.19 -10.78 13.82
C PRO A 230 8.07 -9.78 14.96
N GLU A 231 8.93 -9.94 15.97
CA GLU A 231 9.12 -8.91 16.99
C GLU A 231 9.64 -7.64 16.33
N LEU A 232 9.00 -6.50 16.63
CA LEU A 232 9.29 -5.25 15.92
C LEU A 232 10.75 -4.83 16.08
N ALA A 233 11.34 -5.01 17.27
CA ALA A 233 12.73 -4.67 17.54
C ALA A 233 13.75 -5.44 16.67
N ASP A 234 13.38 -6.61 16.16
CA ASP A 234 14.27 -7.45 15.33
C ASP A 234 14.29 -7.00 13.87
N VAL A 235 13.32 -6.19 13.44
CA VAL A 235 13.15 -5.75 12.05
C VAL A 235 13.24 -4.25 11.89
N LEU A 236 13.44 -3.48 12.96
CA LEU A 236 13.66 -2.04 12.87
C LEU A 236 15.14 -1.73 12.59
N PHE A 237 15.37 -0.73 11.73
CA PHE A 237 16.67 -0.14 11.56
C PHE A 237 17.08 0.63 12.83
N SER A 238 18.13 0.16 13.49
CA SER A 238 18.83 0.90 14.54
C SER A 238 20.00 1.65 13.92
N GLY A 239 19.70 2.83 13.36
CA GLY A 239 20.78 3.77 13.02
C GLY A 239 21.54 4.12 14.29
N ASP A 240 22.87 4.11 14.26
CA ASP A 240 23.69 4.50 15.40
C ASP A 240 23.34 5.97 15.75
N GLU A 241 22.60 6.18 16.83
CA GLU A 241 22.27 7.51 17.33
C GLU A 241 23.57 8.20 17.80
N GLY A 242 24.21 8.94 16.90
CA GLY A 242 25.09 10.04 17.27
C GLY A 242 26.54 9.71 17.60
N ALA A 243 27.20 8.82 16.86
CA ALA A 243 28.65 8.93 16.75
C ALA A 243 28.99 10.13 15.83
N PRO A 244 29.60 11.22 16.32
CA PRO A 244 30.10 12.26 15.43
C PRO A 244 31.16 11.62 14.53
N SER A 245 30.84 11.48 13.25
CA SER A 245 31.81 11.07 12.24
C SER A 245 32.89 12.15 12.16
N MET A 246 33.97 11.96 12.92
CA MET A 246 35.23 12.60 12.66
C MET A 246 35.87 11.89 11.47
N ALA A 247 35.49 12.26 10.26
CA ALA A 247 36.20 11.83 9.07
C ALA A 247 36.28 12.91 8.01
N MET A 248 37.53 13.06 7.54
CA MET A 248 37.94 13.84 6.39
C MET A 248 37.08 13.51 5.16
N LYS A 249 37.05 14.44 4.20
CA LYS A 249 36.44 14.36 2.86
C LYS A 249 36.64 12.96 2.22
N ALA A 250 35.78 12.02 2.56
CA ALA A 250 35.66 10.71 1.92
C ALA A 250 34.79 10.88 0.68
N ASP A 251 34.97 10.00 -0.30
CA ASP A 251 34.05 9.93 -1.44
C ASP A 251 32.63 9.68 -0.92
N ARG A 252 31.65 10.39 -1.49
CA ARG A 252 30.23 10.27 -1.07
C ARG A 252 29.75 8.84 -1.31
N THR A 253 29.02 8.29 -0.35
CA THR A 253 28.40 6.97 -0.46
C THR A 253 27.11 7.09 -1.26
N THR A 254 26.98 6.36 -2.37
CA THR A 254 25.72 6.30 -3.11
C THR A 254 24.75 5.32 -2.45
N VAL A 255 23.53 5.78 -2.20
CA VAL A 255 22.38 4.97 -1.76
C VAL A 255 21.33 4.98 -2.86
N SER A 256 21.02 3.80 -3.40
CA SER A 256 20.01 3.60 -4.41
C SER A 256 18.63 3.40 -3.76
N LEU A 257 17.67 4.23 -4.15
CA LEU A 257 16.35 4.31 -3.54
C LEU A 257 15.28 4.16 -4.63
N ALA A 258 14.41 3.16 -4.49
CA ALA A 258 13.28 2.94 -5.39
C ALA A 258 11.93 3.22 -4.70
N LEU A 259 11.08 4.01 -5.34
CA LEU A 259 9.72 4.30 -4.87
C LEU A 259 8.69 4.11 -5.99
N LEU A 260 7.41 4.14 -5.60
CA LEU A 260 6.30 4.08 -6.54
C LEU A 260 6.32 5.29 -7.47
N ASP A 261 6.19 5.04 -8.77
CA ASP A 261 6.11 6.10 -9.78
C ASP A 261 4.72 6.73 -9.82
N ASP A 262 4.51 7.69 -8.93
CA ASP A 262 3.32 8.53 -8.93
C ASP A 262 3.64 9.99 -8.56
N PRO A 263 2.75 10.93 -8.89
CA PRO A 263 2.98 12.35 -8.59
C PRO A 263 3.10 12.66 -7.09
N SER A 264 2.54 11.83 -6.20
CA SER A 264 2.66 12.03 -4.75
C SER A 264 4.09 11.75 -4.25
N ARG A 265 4.73 10.65 -4.66
CA ARG A 265 6.13 10.37 -4.24
C ARG A 265 7.10 11.41 -4.80
N ARG A 266 6.84 11.89 -6.01
CA ARG A 266 7.60 12.99 -6.63
C ARG A 266 7.44 14.31 -5.88
N ALA A 267 6.24 14.63 -5.41
CA ALA A 267 6.01 15.80 -4.55
C ALA A 267 6.72 15.68 -3.20
N ALA A 268 6.67 14.51 -2.57
CA ALA A 268 7.32 14.25 -1.28
C ALA A 268 8.86 14.36 -1.35
N LEU A 269 9.45 13.92 -2.47
CA LEU A 269 10.92 13.93 -2.69
C LEU A 269 11.43 15.10 -3.53
N TYR A 270 10.57 16.07 -3.84
CA TYR A 270 10.90 17.21 -4.69
C TYR A 270 12.18 17.93 -4.21
N ALA A 271 12.34 18.13 -2.90
CA ALA A 271 13.49 18.87 -2.37
C ALA A 271 14.82 18.12 -2.56
N VAL A 272 14.82 16.78 -2.45
CA VAL A 272 16.00 15.95 -2.75
C VAL A 272 16.30 16.00 -4.25
N GLN A 273 15.29 15.81 -5.10
CA GLN A 273 15.44 15.80 -6.55
C GLN A 273 15.97 17.12 -7.12
N GLN A 274 15.52 18.24 -6.57
CA GLN A 274 15.95 19.58 -7.00
C GLN A 274 17.26 20.04 -6.35
N GLY A 275 17.89 19.20 -5.52
CA GLY A 275 19.12 19.55 -4.80
C GLY A 275 18.94 20.67 -3.77
N ILE A 276 17.72 20.85 -3.26
CA ILE A 276 17.40 21.77 -2.17
C ILE A 276 17.83 21.14 -0.84
N VAL A 277 17.55 19.85 -0.67
CA VAL A 277 18.07 19.03 0.41
C VAL A 277 19.25 18.23 -0.13
N THR A 278 20.41 18.37 0.51
CA THR A 278 21.67 17.75 0.08
C THR A 278 22.40 17.13 1.26
N SER A 279 23.45 16.37 0.95
CA SER A 279 24.36 15.77 1.94
C SER A 279 25.81 15.93 1.47
N ASP A 280 26.73 16.11 2.41
CA ASP A 280 28.16 16.09 2.13
C ASP A 280 28.74 14.67 2.08
N SER A 281 27.98 13.66 2.56
CA SER A 281 28.43 12.27 2.70
C SER A 281 27.65 11.26 1.87
N VAL A 282 26.43 11.59 1.42
CA VAL A 282 25.55 10.67 0.68
C VAL A 282 25.14 11.22 -0.67
N ASP A 283 25.16 10.39 -1.71
CA ASP A 283 24.48 10.64 -2.99
C ASP A 283 23.23 9.74 -3.07
N VAL A 284 22.07 10.31 -3.38
CA VAL A 284 20.82 9.55 -3.52
C VAL A 284 20.58 9.26 -5.00
N ASP A 285 20.65 7.97 -5.37
CA ASP A 285 20.28 7.49 -6.71
C ASP A 285 18.82 7.07 -6.70
N LEU A 286 17.94 8.01 -7.07
CA LEU A 286 16.50 7.88 -6.95
C LEU A 286 15.87 7.33 -8.24
N THR A 287 15.13 6.23 -8.11
CA THR A 287 14.36 5.64 -9.21
C THR A 287 12.87 5.53 -8.85
N TYR A 288 12.01 5.86 -9.81
CA TYR A 288 10.57 5.66 -9.72
C TYR A 288 10.16 4.46 -10.57
N LEU A 289 9.39 3.54 -9.99
CA LEU A 289 9.00 2.29 -10.62
C LEU A 289 7.49 2.03 -10.49
N PRO A 290 6.85 1.36 -11.47
CA PRO A 290 5.50 0.85 -11.31
C PRO A 290 5.41 -0.15 -10.14
N PHE A 291 4.23 -0.25 -9.51
CA PHE A 291 4.01 -1.11 -8.34
C PHE A 291 4.44 -2.58 -8.56
N SER A 292 4.09 -3.17 -9.70
CA SER A 292 4.50 -4.55 -10.03
C SER A 292 6.02 -4.70 -10.11
N THR A 293 6.72 -3.66 -10.58
CA THR A 293 8.17 -3.66 -10.71
C THR A 293 8.84 -3.52 -9.34
N LEU A 294 8.28 -2.71 -8.42
CA LEU A 294 8.78 -2.62 -7.04
C LEU A 294 8.84 -3.99 -6.36
N ILE A 295 7.79 -4.80 -6.51
CA ILE A 295 7.74 -6.16 -5.96
C ILE A 295 8.87 -7.03 -6.53
N GLU A 296 9.09 -6.97 -7.83
CA GLU A 296 10.13 -7.75 -8.51
C GLU A 296 11.55 -7.34 -8.06
N VAL A 297 11.83 -6.03 -8.01
CA VAL A 297 13.16 -5.53 -7.64
C VAL A 297 13.46 -5.70 -6.15
N ALA A 298 12.42 -5.72 -5.30
CA ALA A 298 12.54 -6.03 -3.88
C ALA A 298 12.96 -7.49 -3.65
N ALA A 299 12.38 -8.44 -4.39
CA ALA A 299 12.81 -9.83 -4.31
C ALA A 299 14.23 -10.03 -4.87
N ALA A 300 14.61 -9.26 -5.88
CA ALA A 300 15.91 -9.34 -6.53
C ALA A 300 17.03 -8.52 -5.85
N ARG A 301 16.72 -7.75 -4.80
CA ARG A 301 17.66 -6.88 -4.07
C ARG A 301 18.43 -5.93 -4.99
N GLN A 302 17.73 -5.30 -5.94
CA GLN A 302 18.39 -4.44 -6.94
C GLN A 302 18.72 -3.03 -6.45
N TYR A 303 18.07 -2.59 -5.36
CA TYR A 303 18.23 -1.27 -4.77
C TYR A 303 18.59 -1.40 -3.29
N ASP A 304 19.24 -0.39 -2.70
CA ASP A 304 19.59 -0.39 -1.28
C ASP A 304 18.35 -0.19 -0.41
N VAL A 305 17.43 0.65 -0.85
CA VAL A 305 16.19 1.01 -0.14
C VAL A 305 15.02 0.99 -1.11
N ILE A 306 13.90 0.41 -0.68
CA ILE A 306 12.70 0.23 -1.50
C ILE A 306 11.45 0.59 -0.70
N GLU A 307 10.54 1.33 -1.32
CA GLU A 307 9.19 1.50 -0.80
C GLU A 307 8.39 0.20 -0.94
N ALA A 308 7.77 -0.24 0.15
CA ALA A 308 6.99 -1.46 0.18
C ALA A 308 5.72 -1.32 1.04
N LEU A 309 4.78 -2.24 0.83
CA LEU A 309 3.65 -2.41 1.74
C LEU A 309 4.17 -2.93 3.10
N PRO A 310 3.56 -2.51 4.23
CA PRO A 310 3.95 -2.99 5.55
C PRO A 310 3.93 -4.51 5.72
N LEU A 311 3.06 -5.20 4.97
CA LEU A 311 2.92 -6.66 5.00
C LEU A 311 4.12 -7.41 4.42
N VAL A 312 5.02 -6.73 3.69
CA VAL A 312 6.21 -7.37 3.11
C VAL A 312 7.11 -7.96 4.20
N VAL A 313 7.12 -7.36 5.40
CA VAL A 313 7.97 -7.79 6.52
C VAL A 313 7.53 -9.15 7.07
N PRO A 314 6.29 -9.34 7.57
CA PRO A 314 5.86 -10.66 8.04
C PRO A 314 5.79 -11.71 6.92
N LEU A 315 5.36 -11.33 5.71
CA LEU A 315 5.31 -12.26 4.57
C LEU A 315 6.71 -12.67 4.08
N GLY A 316 7.67 -11.77 4.18
CA GLY A 316 9.07 -12.01 3.87
C GLY A 316 9.73 -12.93 4.90
N ALA A 317 9.53 -12.66 6.19
CA ALA A 317 10.03 -13.49 7.29
C ALA A 317 9.54 -14.96 7.18
N ALA A 318 8.30 -15.17 6.76
CA ALA A 318 7.75 -16.51 6.51
C ALA A 318 8.38 -17.25 5.30
N ARG A 319 9.20 -16.57 4.50
CA ARG A 319 9.82 -17.05 3.26
C ARG A 319 11.34 -16.88 3.22
N ASP A 320 11.98 -16.67 4.37
CA ASP A 320 13.41 -16.39 4.50
C ASP A 320 13.88 -15.18 3.66
N LEU A 321 12.99 -14.18 3.50
CA LEU A 321 13.28 -12.88 2.90
C LEU A 321 13.26 -11.81 3.99
N ASP A 322 14.44 -11.56 4.56
CA ASP A 322 14.58 -10.61 5.66
C ASP A 322 14.61 -9.17 5.14
N PHE A 323 13.68 -8.37 5.66
CA PHE A 323 13.62 -6.93 5.47
C PHE A 323 13.89 -6.21 6.78
N VAL A 324 14.60 -5.09 6.70
CA VAL A 324 14.79 -4.15 7.80
C VAL A 324 13.99 -2.89 7.47
N VAL A 325 13.07 -2.51 8.34
CA VAL A 325 12.27 -1.29 8.25
C VAL A 325 13.15 -0.09 8.56
N LEU A 326 13.40 0.73 7.54
CA LEU A 326 14.22 1.93 7.65
C LEU A 326 13.44 3.11 8.25
N SER A 327 12.21 3.33 7.77
CA SER A 327 11.31 4.39 8.21
C SER A 327 9.90 4.19 7.66
N GLY A 328 8.94 4.98 8.16
CA GLY A 328 7.63 5.13 7.51
C GLY A 328 7.76 5.75 6.11
N ALA A 329 6.69 5.68 5.32
CA ALA A 329 6.61 6.40 4.05
C ALA A 329 5.30 7.19 3.94
N LEU A 330 4.17 6.51 3.74
CA LEU A 330 2.85 7.13 3.70
C LEU A 330 1.88 6.52 4.71
N GLN A 331 0.98 7.37 5.19
CA GLN A 331 -0.17 7.01 6.00
C GLN A 331 -1.44 7.32 5.21
N ASP A 332 -2.37 6.38 5.13
CA ASP A 332 -3.72 6.66 4.66
C ASP A 332 -4.55 7.25 5.81
N LEU A 333 -5.02 8.49 5.64
CA LEU A 333 -5.83 9.19 6.64
C LEU A 333 -7.33 9.05 6.40
N SER A 334 -7.76 8.98 5.14
CA SER A 334 -9.19 8.87 4.73
C SER A 334 -9.36 8.60 3.23
N GLY A 335 -8.34 8.03 2.58
CA GLY A 335 -8.23 7.88 1.13
C GLY A 335 -8.93 6.67 0.56
N THR A 336 -9.14 5.60 1.34
CA THR A 336 -9.92 4.43 0.89
C THR A 336 -11.40 4.64 1.16
N LEU A 337 -12.19 4.58 0.08
CA LEU A 337 -13.64 4.75 0.09
C LEU A 337 -14.33 3.52 -0.48
N LEU A 338 -15.49 3.18 0.11
CA LEU A 338 -16.37 2.13 -0.39
C LEU A 338 -17.56 2.78 -1.09
N PHE A 339 -17.69 2.57 -2.39
CA PHE A 339 -18.76 3.12 -3.22
C PHE A 339 -19.86 2.10 -3.48
N VAL A 340 -21.09 2.59 -3.57
CA VAL A 340 -22.26 1.86 -4.07
C VAL A 340 -22.96 2.72 -5.12
N ARG A 341 -23.87 2.12 -5.90
CA ARG A 341 -24.76 2.90 -6.77
C ARG A 341 -25.64 3.84 -5.93
N ALA A 342 -25.81 5.06 -6.42
CA ALA A 342 -26.82 5.97 -5.90
C ALA A 342 -28.21 5.38 -6.17
N GLU A 343 -29.15 5.59 -5.24
CA GLU A 343 -30.55 5.28 -5.52
C GLU A 343 -31.07 6.24 -6.59
N ALA A 344 -31.86 5.75 -7.54
CA ALA A 344 -32.54 6.62 -8.47
C ALA A 344 -33.43 7.58 -7.68
N ALA A 345 -33.31 8.89 -7.93
CA ALA A 345 -34.21 9.87 -7.35
C ALA A 345 -35.66 9.46 -7.67
N SER A 346 -36.44 9.20 -6.63
CA SER A 346 -37.87 8.92 -6.76
C SER A 346 -38.57 10.22 -7.18
N ASP A 347 -38.93 10.33 -8.46
CA ASP A 347 -39.79 11.38 -9.02
C ASP A 347 -41.20 11.39 -8.38
#